data_AF-A0A5V8U1R7-F1
#
_entry.id   AF-A0A5V8U1R7-F1
#
_cell.length_a   1.000
_cell.length_b   1.000
_cell.length_c   1.000
_cell.angle_alpha   90.00
_cell.angle_beta   90.00
_cell.angle_gamma   90.00
#
_symmetry.space_group_name_H-M   'P 1'
#
loop_
_entity.id
_entity.type
_entity.pdbx_description
1 polymer ?
#
loop_
_entity_poly.entity_id
_entity_poly.type
_entity_poly.pdbx_seq_one_letter_code
_entity_poly.pdbx_strand_id
1 'polypeptide(L)'
;MAKPDWGALQHQFLAEHAKSGISPKDWCEAQGLNYATARRYIKKPTAQNAQKNAQKKMRTAQAKKSAEKLLNSELTPQQKRFVAEYLIDQNATAAAERAGYSDASYG
;
A
#
# COMPACT_ATOMS: atom_id res chain seq x y z
N MET A 1 -8.08 31.52 6.96
CA MET A 1 -9.28 30.65 7.05
C MET A 1 -8.92 29.43 7.88
N ALA A 2 -9.51 29.28 9.06
CA ALA A 2 -9.26 28.13 9.93
C ALA A 2 -9.87 26.87 9.30
N LYS A 3 -9.07 25.81 9.16
CA LYS A 3 -9.60 24.51 8.72
C LYS A 3 -10.49 23.97 9.85
N PRO A 4 -11.67 23.40 9.56
CA PRO A 4 -12.45 22.70 10.56
C PRO A 4 -11.63 21.54 11.15
N ASP A 5 -11.66 21.39 12.47
CA ASP A 5 -11.04 20.25 13.16
C ASP A 5 -11.82 18.96 12.87
N TRP A 6 -11.47 18.31 11.78
CA TRP A 6 -12.13 17.09 11.31
C TRP A 6 -12.15 15.96 12.35
N GLY A 7 -11.15 15.88 13.22
CA GLY A 7 -11.11 14.91 14.31
C GLY A 7 -12.16 15.19 15.39
N ALA A 8 -12.36 16.45 15.77
CA ALA A 8 -13.38 16.84 16.73
C ALA A 8 -14.79 16.58 16.18
N LEU A 9 -15.02 16.92 14.91
CA LEU A 9 -16.26 16.65 14.18
C LEU A 9 -16.57 15.14 14.12
N GLN A 10 -15.56 14.31 13.90
CA GLN A 10 -15.73 12.85 13.91
C GLN A 10 -16.18 12.34 15.28
N HIS A 11 -15.61 12.84 16.37
CA HIS A 11 -16.01 12.46 17.73
C HIS A 11 -17.45 12.88 18.05
N GLN A 12 -17.85 14.09 17.66
CA GLN A 12 -19.22 14.57 17.84
C GLN A 12 -20.22 13.71 17.05
N PHE A 13 -19.92 13.40 15.79
CA PHE A 13 -20.76 12.52 14.98
C PHE A 13 -20.91 11.13 15.61
N LEU A 14 -19.83 10.52 16.13
CA LEU A 14 -19.91 9.21 16.78
C LEU A 14 -20.80 9.25 18.03
N ALA A 15 -20.73 10.33 18.82
CA ALA A 15 -21.54 10.50 20.02
C ALA A 15 -23.03 10.69 19.67
N GLU A 16 -23.36 11.49 18.66
CA GLU A 16 -24.73 11.72 18.22
C GLU A 16 -25.31 10.50 17.49
N HIS A 17 -24.53 9.84 16.63
CA HIS A 17 -24.94 8.62 15.95
C HIS A 17 -25.22 7.49 16.95
N ALA A 18 -24.47 7.41 18.06
CA ALA A 18 -24.73 6.43 19.11
C ALA A 18 -26.03 6.73 19.90
N LYS A 19 -26.44 8.00 19.99
CA LYS A 19 -27.63 8.42 20.74
C LYS A 19 -28.90 8.42 19.89
N SER A 20 -28.81 8.92 18.66
CA SER A 20 -29.96 9.19 17.79
C SER A 20 -29.97 8.40 16.50
N GLY A 21 -28.88 7.71 16.15
CA GLY A 21 -28.78 6.91 14.92
C GLY A 21 -28.86 7.73 13.63
N ILE A 22 -28.53 9.04 13.71
CA ILE A 22 -28.60 9.96 12.57
C ILE A 22 -27.66 9.57 11.44
N SER A 23 -28.10 9.75 10.19
CA SER A 23 -27.27 9.48 9.02
C SER A 23 -26.09 10.47 8.94
N PRO A 24 -24.92 10.05 8.43
CA PRO A 24 -23.81 10.98 8.16
C PRO A 24 -24.20 12.16 7.26
N LYS A 25 -25.22 12.00 6.41
CA LYS A 25 -25.71 13.06 5.54
C LYS A 25 -26.44 14.14 6.33
N ASP A 26 -27.45 13.74 7.10
CA ASP A 26 -28.27 14.65 7.91
C ASP A 26 -27.42 15.37 8.97
N TRP A 27 -26.42 14.68 9.52
CA TRP A 27 -25.48 15.30 10.44
C TRP A 27 -24.63 16.40 9.78
N CYS A 28 -24.12 16.15 8.56
CA CYS A 28 -23.36 17.16 7.83
C CYS A 28 -24.23 18.38 7.51
N GLU A 29 -25.50 18.16 7.12
CA GLU A 29 -26.46 19.23 6.85
C GLU A 29 -26.76 20.05 8.12
N ALA A 30 -26.94 19.40 9.27
CA ALA A 30 -27.13 20.06 10.56
C ALA A 30 -25.91 20.89 11.00
N GLN A 31 -24.70 20.46 10.66
CA GLN A 31 -23.44 21.18 10.94
C GLN A 31 -23.11 22.25 9.88
N GLY A 32 -23.94 22.42 8.84
CA GLY A 32 -23.66 23.36 7.73
C GLY A 32 -22.44 22.96 6.90
N LEU A 33 -22.03 21.69 6.95
CA LEU A 33 -20.86 21.16 6.26
C LEU A 33 -21.27 20.52 4.94
N ASN A 34 -20.44 20.71 3.91
CA ASN A 34 -20.64 20.00 2.65
C ASN A 34 -20.43 18.49 2.87
N TYR A 35 -21.49 17.71 2.68
CA TYR A 35 -21.47 16.26 2.85
C TYR A 35 -20.38 15.57 2.02
N ALA A 36 -20.12 16.02 0.79
CA ALA A 36 -19.16 15.38 -0.10
C ALA A 36 -17.71 15.47 0.41
N THR A 37 -17.37 16.59 1.05
CA THR A 37 -16.06 16.78 1.70
C THR A 37 -16.03 16.13 3.08
N ALA A 38 -17.08 16.33 3.87
CA ALA A 38 -17.15 15.93 5.27
C ALA A 38 -17.23 14.39 5.43
N ARG A 39 -17.97 13.69 4.56
CA ARG A 39 -18.11 12.22 4.61
C ARG A 39 -16.78 11.46 4.55
N ARG A 40 -15.75 12.06 3.95
CA ARG A 40 -14.41 11.44 3.83
C ARG A 40 -13.69 11.36 5.16
N TYR A 41 -13.98 12.29 6.07
CA TYR A 41 -13.33 12.42 7.36
C TYR A 41 -14.19 11.91 8.52
N ILE A 42 -15.51 12.01 8.40
CA ILE A 42 -16.46 11.57 9.44
C ILE A 42 -16.68 10.05 9.41
N LYS A 43 -16.71 9.44 8.21
CA LYS A 43 -16.96 8.00 8.06
C LYS A 43 -15.77 7.21 8.60
N LYS A 44 -16.04 6.15 9.38
CA LYS A 44 -15.02 5.14 9.72
C LYS A 44 -14.32 4.70 8.43
N PRO A 45 -12.97 4.59 8.40
CA PRO A 45 -12.33 3.89 7.31
C PRO A 45 -12.88 2.46 7.32
N THR A 46 -13.82 2.18 6.43
CA THR A 46 -14.29 0.82 6.21
C THR A 46 -13.09 -0.02 5.82
N ALA A 47 -13.14 -1.32 6.14
CA ALA A 47 -12.05 -2.30 6.05
C ALA A 47 -11.22 -2.31 4.74
N GLN A 48 -11.61 -1.60 3.70
CA GLN A 48 -10.81 -1.31 2.50
C GLN A 48 -9.42 -0.72 2.80
N ASN A 49 -9.26 0.10 3.84
CA ASN A 49 -7.93 0.62 4.22
C ASN A 49 -7.09 -0.44 4.98
N ALA A 50 -7.75 -1.31 5.76
CA ALA A 50 -7.13 -2.47 6.37
C ALA A 50 -6.76 -3.55 5.34
N GLN A 51 -7.57 -3.74 4.29
CA GLN A 51 -7.30 -4.63 3.16
C GLN A 51 -6.09 -4.14 2.35
N LYS A 52 -5.97 -2.82 2.09
CA LYS A 52 -4.78 -2.25 1.43
C LYS A 52 -3.50 -2.43 2.27
N ASN A 53 -3.61 -2.31 3.59
CA ASN A 53 -2.47 -2.52 4.50
C ASN A 53 -2.12 -4.02 4.65
N ALA A 54 -3.11 -4.90 4.67
CA ALA A 54 -2.93 -6.37 4.69
C ALA A 54 -2.36 -6.90 3.37
N GLN A 55 -2.83 -6.40 2.22
CA GLN A 55 -2.27 -6.71 0.90
C GLN A 55 -0.82 -6.24 0.77
N LYS A 56 -0.49 -5.05 1.32
CA LYS A 56 0.90 -4.57 1.38
C LYS A 56 1.77 -5.49 2.25
N LYS A 57 1.30 -5.89 3.43
CA LYS A 57 2.02 -6.81 4.33
C LYS A 57 2.21 -8.22 3.72
N MET A 58 1.23 -8.74 2.99
CA MET A 58 1.33 -10.03 2.29
C MET A 58 2.36 -9.99 1.15
N ARG A 59 2.39 -8.90 0.35
CA ARG A 59 3.41 -8.73 -0.71
C ARG A 59 4.83 -8.66 -0.15
N THR A 60 5.04 -7.96 0.97
CA THR A 60 6.37 -7.88 1.60
C THR A 60 6.81 -9.20 2.23
N ALA A 61 5.89 -9.97 2.82
CA ALA A 61 6.19 -11.28 3.39
C ALA A 61 6.53 -12.33 2.31
N GLN A 62 5.84 -12.27 1.16
CA GLN A 62 6.14 -13.15 0.02
C GLN A 62 7.50 -12.83 -0.61
N ALA A 63 7.85 -11.55 -0.75
CA ALA A 63 9.16 -11.11 -1.24
C ALA A 63 10.32 -11.51 -0.30
N LYS A 64 10.11 -11.49 1.02
CA LYS A 64 11.11 -11.94 1.99
C LYS A 64 11.36 -13.45 1.92
N LYS A 65 10.31 -14.27 1.81
CA LYS A 65 10.44 -15.72 1.65
C LYS A 65 11.13 -16.13 0.35
N SER A 66 10.91 -15.41 -0.76
CA SER A 66 11.62 -15.68 -2.01
C SER A 66 13.10 -15.30 -1.95
N ALA A 67 13.44 -14.21 -1.26
CA ALA A 67 14.84 -13.80 -1.06
C ALA A 67 15.60 -14.79 -0.15
N GLU A 68 14.99 -15.23 0.95
CA GLU A 68 15.59 -16.23 1.85
C GLU A 68 15.78 -17.59 1.17
N LYS A 69 14.87 -17.99 0.27
CA LYS A 69 15.06 -19.20 -0.54
C LYS A 69 16.26 -19.10 -1.47
N LEU A 70 16.49 -17.94 -2.09
CA LEU A 70 17.64 -17.69 -2.96
C LEU A 70 18.97 -17.64 -2.21
N LEU A 71 18.97 -17.17 -0.96
CA LEU A 71 20.18 -17.13 -0.12
C LEU A 71 20.58 -18.53 0.41
N ASN A 72 19.61 -19.41 0.61
CA ASN A 72 19.84 -20.78 1.10
C ASN A 72 20.06 -21.81 -0.01
N SER A 73 19.73 -21.47 -1.26
CA SER A 73 20.09 -22.28 -2.44
C SER A 73 21.46 -21.85 -2.95
N GLU A 74 22.34 -22.79 -3.29
CA GLU A 74 23.58 -22.48 -3.98
C GLU A 74 23.26 -21.78 -5.32
N LEU A 75 23.55 -20.47 -5.38
CA LEU A 75 23.39 -19.70 -6.60
C LEU A 75 24.20 -20.35 -7.73
N THR A 76 23.56 -20.54 -8.89
CA THR A 76 24.27 -21.08 -10.05
C THR A 76 25.40 -20.12 -10.44
N PRO A 77 26.49 -20.61 -11.08
CA PRO A 77 27.56 -19.75 -11.55
C PRO A 77 27.07 -18.59 -12.43
N GLN A 78 26.00 -18.81 -13.20
CA GLN A 78 25.35 -17.80 -14.03
C GLN A 78 24.63 -16.72 -13.19
N GLN A 79 23.90 -17.11 -12.15
CA GLN A 79 23.24 -16.16 -11.22
C GLN A 79 24.27 -15.34 -10.44
N LYS A 80 25.40 -15.92 -10.03
CA LYS A 80 26.49 -15.19 -9.38
C LYS A 80 27.09 -14.12 -10.29
N ARG A 81 27.30 -14.43 -11.57
CA ARG A 81 27.76 -13.47 -12.58
C ARG A 81 26.76 -12.34 -12.76
N PHE A 82 25.46 -12.66 -12.85
CA PHE A 82 24.41 -11.65 -12.95
C PHE A 82 24.39 -10.69 -11.77
N VAL A 83 24.46 -11.20 -10.53
CA VAL A 83 24.50 -10.34 -9.35
C VAL A 83 25.76 -9.47 -9.35
N ALA A 84 26.91 -10.01 -9.74
CA ALA A 84 28.15 -9.26 -9.83
C ALA A 84 28.05 -8.12 -10.85
N GLU A 85 27.55 -8.39 -12.05
CA GLU A 85 27.34 -7.38 -13.11
C GLU A 85 26.29 -6.34 -12.71
N TYR A 86 25.17 -6.77 -12.13
CA TYR A 86 24.09 -5.88 -11.69
C TYR A 86 24.55 -4.90 -10.59
N LEU A 87 25.49 -5.32 -9.73
CA LEU A 87 26.04 -4.42 -8.71
C LEU A 87 26.95 -3.34 -9.29
N ILE A 88 27.50 -3.51 -10.49
CA ILE A 88 28.38 -2.53 -11.14
C ILE A 88 27.57 -1.35 -11.68
N ASP A 89 26.49 -1.62 -12.41
CA ASP A 89 25.76 -0.58 -13.16
C ASP A 89 24.26 -0.47 -12.80
N GLN A 90 23.75 -1.30 -11.90
CA GLN A 90 22.32 -1.38 -11.52
C GLN A 90 21.39 -1.52 -12.75
N ASN A 91 21.90 -2.10 -13.83
CA ASN A 91 21.15 -2.29 -15.07
C ASN A 91 20.86 -3.79 -15.27
N ALA A 92 19.61 -4.19 -15.04
CA ALA A 92 19.19 -5.59 -15.14
C ALA A 92 19.35 -6.18 -16.55
N THR A 93 19.08 -5.40 -17.59
CA THR A 93 19.18 -5.87 -18.99
C THR A 93 20.64 -6.12 -19.35
N ALA A 94 21.52 -5.16 -19.09
CA ALA A 94 22.94 -5.30 -19.39
C ALA A 94 23.61 -6.40 -18.54
N ALA A 95 23.23 -6.52 -17.26
CA ALA A 95 23.74 -7.58 -16.40
C ALA A 95 23.30 -8.98 -16.86
N ALA A 96 22.08 -9.12 -17.39
CA ALA A 96 21.57 -10.39 -17.92
C ALA A 96 22.37 -10.83 -19.16
N GLU A 97 22.58 -9.91 -20.11
CA GLU A 97 23.37 -10.16 -21.32
C GLU A 97 24.81 -10.57 -20.97
N ARG A 98 25.49 -9.82 -20.08
CA ARG A 98 26.87 -10.11 -19.65
C ARG A 98 26.99 -11.38 -18.82
N ALA A 99 25.97 -11.73 -18.05
CA ALA A 99 25.89 -13.01 -17.35
C ALA A 99 25.60 -14.19 -18.28
N GLY A 100 25.36 -13.94 -19.59
CA GLY A 100 25.12 -14.96 -20.59
C GLY A 100 23.71 -15.54 -20.53
N TYR A 101 22.74 -14.78 -20.02
CA TYR A 101 21.33 -15.13 -20.25
C TYR A 101 21.04 -14.90 -21.74
N SER A 102 20.79 -15.99 -22.48
CA SER A 102 20.33 -15.89 -23.86
C SER A 102 18.91 -15.35 -23.88
N ASP A 103 18.62 -14.42 -24.79
CA ASP A 103 17.30 -13.84 -25.02
C ASP A 103 16.35 -14.89 -25.63
N ALA A 104 15.99 -15.88 -24.82
CA ALA A 104 14.93 -16.83 -25.13
C ALA A 104 13.62 -16.23 -24.62
N SER A 105 13.15 -15.21 -25.34
CA SER A 105 11.75 -14.77 -25.41
C SER A 105 11.09 -14.49 -24.05
N TYR A 106 10.88 -13.22 -23.73
CA TYR A 106 9.72 -12.80 -22.95
C TYR A 106 8.44 -13.27 -23.67
N GLY A 107 7.96 -14.47 -23.33
CA GLY A 107 6.66 -15.02 -23.72
C GLY A 107 5.73 -15.09 -22.52
#